data_AF-A0A377VZS3-F1
#
_entry.id   AF-A0A377VZS3-F1
#
_cell.length_a   1.000
_cell.length_b   1.000
_cell.length_c   1.000
_cell.angle_alpha   90.00
_cell.angle_beta   90.00
_cell.angle_gamma   90.00
#
_symmetry.space_group_name_H-M   'P 1'
#
loop_
_entity.id
_entity.type
_entity.pdbx_description
1 polymer ?
#
loop_
_entity_poly.entity_id
_entity_poly.type
_entity_poly.pdbx_seq_one_letter_code
_entity_poly.pdbx_strand_id
1 'polypeptide(L)'
;MPGIPHPMTNGYVESICSISEGQEDAVYALIRRTVNGSTVRYVERLNTRQFTEQQDAFFVDSGLSYSGENTDSTRTMTISTAGGWTYQDELTLTCSTAIFDSSSTSQEIHIPYTEDGISKSMRISIAEVVSSTVATVLVNRDVPAALRNSAQSTWSIARRTFAGLSHLEGQTVSILADGNVEPQQVVSGGEVTIENHSSVVHIGLPVAAVIETLDRERCRAVYAAG
;
A
#
# COMPACT_ATOMS: atom_id res chain seq x y z
N MET A 1 -6.07 11.72 37.50
CA MET A 1 -5.07 11.98 36.44
C MET A 1 -5.83 12.62 35.28
N PRO A 2 -5.50 13.83 34.81
CA PRO A 2 -5.98 14.26 33.51
C PRO A 2 -5.43 13.25 32.48
N GLY A 3 -6.29 12.67 31.65
CA GLY A 3 -5.87 11.71 30.64
C GLY A 3 -4.91 12.37 29.65
N ILE A 4 -3.91 11.63 29.18
CA ILE A 4 -3.02 12.09 28.12
C ILE A 4 -3.88 12.27 26.85
N PRO A 5 -4.00 13.48 26.28
CA PRO A 5 -4.71 13.66 25.03
C PRO A 5 -3.95 12.93 23.91
N HIS A 6 -4.67 12.15 23.10
CA HIS A 6 -4.08 11.53 21.92
C HIS A 6 -3.77 12.63 20.89
N PRO A 7 -2.51 12.78 20.44
CA PRO A 7 -2.19 13.76 19.40
C PRO A 7 -2.89 13.38 18.09
N MET A 8 -3.58 14.33 17.47
CA MET A 8 -4.15 14.19 16.13
C MET A 8 -3.68 15.34 15.25
N THR A 9 -3.14 15.00 14.08
CA THR A 9 -2.73 15.97 13.08
C THR A 9 -3.96 16.41 12.27
N ASN A 10 -4.26 17.71 12.29
CA ASN A 10 -5.33 18.33 11.49
C ASN A 10 -6.69 17.58 11.56
N GLY A 11 -7.08 17.10 12.75
CA GLY A 11 -8.30 16.33 12.95
C GLY A 11 -8.98 16.62 14.28
N TYR A 12 -10.31 16.56 14.28
CA TYR A 12 -11.15 16.62 15.47
C TYR A 12 -12.22 15.53 15.42
N VAL A 13 -12.23 14.65 16.42
CA VAL A 13 -13.25 13.58 16.55
C VAL A 13 -14.56 14.21 17.01
N GLU A 14 -15.60 14.14 16.18
CA GLU A 14 -16.95 14.62 16.50
C GLU A 14 -17.85 13.52 17.06
N SER A 15 -17.65 12.27 16.61
CA SER A 15 -18.43 11.12 17.05
C SER A 15 -17.63 9.83 16.88
N ILE A 16 -17.94 8.81 17.68
CA ILE A 16 -17.35 7.48 17.61
C ILE A 16 -18.41 6.42 17.87
N CYS A 17 -18.35 5.30 17.15
CA CYS A 17 -19.13 4.12 17.45
C CYS A 17 -18.31 2.86 17.17
N SER A 18 -18.78 1.72 17.69
CA SER A 18 -18.25 0.40 17.37
C SER A 18 -19.32 -0.38 16.62
N ILE A 19 -18.93 -1.06 15.55
CA ILE A 19 -19.80 -1.88 14.71
C ILE A 19 -19.13 -3.24 14.54
N SER A 20 -19.87 -4.32 14.82
CA SER A 20 -19.36 -5.67 14.63
C SER A 20 -19.21 -5.99 13.13
N GLU A 21 -18.02 -6.43 12.74
CA GLU A 21 -17.66 -6.80 11.38
C GLU A 21 -16.94 -8.16 11.36
N GLY A 22 -17.61 -9.19 10.87
CA GLY A 22 -17.03 -10.52 10.77
C GLY A 22 -16.64 -11.08 12.15
N GLN A 23 -15.35 -11.07 12.46
CA GLN A 23 -14.79 -11.58 13.73
C GLN A 23 -14.21 -10.48 14.62
N GLU A 24 -14.34 -9.20 14.24
CA GLU A 24 -13.83 -8.06 15.01
C GLU A 24 -14.93 -7.02 15.22
N ASP A 25 -14.79 -6.22 16.28
CA ASP A 25 -15.58 -4.99 16.46
C ASP A 25 -14.76 -3.82 15.91
N ALA A 26 -15.20 -3.25 14.79
CA ALA A 26 -14.53 -2.15 14.13
C ALA A 26 -14.97 -0.81 14.70
N VAL A 27 -14.01 0.05 15.03
CA VAL A 27 -14.25 1.41 15.51
C VAL A 27 -14.37 2.36 14.34
N TYR A 28 -15.47 3.12 14.29
CA TYR A 28 -15.71 4.19 13.34
C TYR A 28 -15.69 5.53 14.05
N ALA A 29 -15.07 6.52 13.43
CA ALA A 29 -15.03 7.89 13.92
C ALA A 29 -15.48 8.88 12.84
N LEU A 30 -16.30 9.86 13.22
CA LEU A 30 -16.57 11.04 12.40
C LEU A 30 -15.49 12.08 12.69
N ILE A 31 -14.60 12.30 11.73
CA ILE A 31 -13.47 13.22 11.86
C ILE A 31 -13.74 14.47 11.06
N ARG A 32 -13.70 15.63 11.73
CA ARG A 32 -13.69 16.94 11.07
C ARG A 32 -12.26 17.37 10.79
N ARG A 33 -11.99 17.83 9.57
CA ARG A 33 -10.70 18.39 9.13
C ARG A 33 -10.86 19.72 8.42
N THR A 34 -9.75 20.46 8.32
CA THR A 34 -9.62 21.57 7.39
C THR A 34 -8.71 21.16 6.24
N VAL A 35 -9.24 21.11 5.02
CA VAL A 35 -8.50 20.74 3.81
C VAL A 35 -8.67 21.87 2.79
N ASN A 36 -7.57 22.43 2.28
CA ASN A 36 -7.59 23.59 1.37
C ASN A 36 -8.47 24.75 1.86
N GLY A 37 -8.43 25.03 3.17
CA GLY A 37 -9.23 26.10 3.79
C GLY A 37 -10.71 25.76 4.02
N SER A 38 -11.19 24.61 3.55
CA SER A 38 -12.58 24.16 3.73
C SER A 38 -12.70 23.18 4.89
N THR A 39 -13.77 23.32 5.68
CA THR A 39 -14.11 22.33 6.71
C THR A 39 -14.85 21.16 6.07
N VAL A 40 -14.30 19.95 6.26
CA VAL A 40 -14.82 18.70 5.73
C VAL A 40 -14.97 17.67 6.85
N ARG A 41 -15.79 16.64 6.60
CA ARG A 41 -16.02 15.52 7.54
C ARG A 41 -15.79 14.20 6.83
N TYR A 42 -15.04 13.33 7.49
CA TYR A 42 -14.75 11.98 7.03
C TYR A 42 -15.29 10.97 8.03
N VAL A 43 -15.78 9.85 7.52
CA VAL A 43 -16.02 8.65 8.33
C VAL A 43 -14.78 7.79 8.19
N GLU A 44 -14.08 7.56 9.29
CA GLU A 44 -12.83 6.82 9.32
C GLU A 44 -13.01 5.56 10.15
N ARG A 45 -12.55 4.43 9.62
CA ARG A 45 -12.61 3.12 10.27
C ARG A 45 -11.21 2.75 10.71
N LEU A 46 -11.04 2.38 11.98
CA LEU A 46 -9.77 1.86 12.48
C LEU A 46 -9.44 0.53 11.78
N ASN A 47 -8.26 0.43 11.17
CA ASN A 47 -7.89 -0.79 10.45
C ASN A 47 -7.67 -1.96 11.42
N THR A 48 -7.84 -3.18 10.92
CA THR A 48 -7.54 -4.39 11.71
C THR A 48 -6.07 -4.38 12.15
N ARG A 49 -5.83 -4.92 13.34
CA ARG A 49 -4.47 -5.15 13.84
C ARG A 49 -3.96 -6.54 13.51
N GLN A 50 -4.78 -7.36 12.86
CA GLN A 50 -4.42 -8.69 12.40
C GLN A 50 -3.85 -8.59 10.98
N PHE A 51 -2.55 -8.82 10.84
CA PHE A 51 -1.86 -8.94 9.56
C PHE A 51 -0.77 -10.00 9.68
N THR A 52 -0.45 -10.65 8.57
CA THR A 52 0.58 -11.71 8.52
C THR A 52 1.84 -11.21 7.83
N GLU A 53 1.69 -10.46 6.73
CA GLU A 53 2.81 -9.97 5.96
C GLU A 53 3.17 -8.54 6.37
N GLN A 54 4.46 -8.23 6.37
CA GLN A 54 4.93 -6.88 6.72
C GLN A 54 4.37 -5.81 5.79
N GLN A 55 4.13 -6.14 4.52
CA GLN A 55 3.58 -5.22 3.54
C GLN A 55 2.15 -4.78 3.83
N ASP A 56 1.40 -5.54 4.64
CA ASP A 56 0.01 -5.25 5.03
C ASP A 56 -0.08 -4.41 6.32
N ALA A 57 1.07 -4.00 6.87
CA ALA A 57 1.15 -3.25 8.11
C ALA A 57 0.58 -1.83 7.93
N PHE A 58 -0.65 -1.61 8.39
CA PHE A 58 -1.32 -0.32 8.31
C PHE A 58 -1.20 0.47 9.62
N PHE A 59 -0.12 1.25 9.76
CA PHE A 59 0.15 2.09 10.94
C PHE A 59 0.23 3.58 10.58
N VAL A 60 -0.84 4.06 9.96
CA VAL A 60 -1.02 5.46 9.59
C VAL A 60 -2.41 5.93 10.02
N ASP A 61 -2.55 7.22 10.29
CA ASP A 61 -3.86 7.84 10.51
C ASP A 61 -4.42 8.36 9.18
N SER A 62 -5.73 8.21 8.99
CA SER A 62 -6.42 8.55 7.74
C SER A 62 -5.79 8.04 6.45
N GLY A 63 -5.19 6.86 6.52
CA GLY A 63 -4.50 6.30 5.38
C GLY A 63 -5.43 5.75 4.31
N LEU A 64 -4.89 5.65 3.10
CA LEU A 64 -5.44 4.83 2.03
C LEU A 64 -4.43 3.74 1.65
N SER A 65 -4.95 2.65 1.11
CA SER A 65 -4.17 1.52 0.62
C SER A 65 -4.33 1.36 -0.88
N TYR A 66 -3.22 1.10 -1.55
CA TYR A 66 -3.18 0.57 -2.91
C TYR A 66 -2.77 -0.91 -2.83
N SER A 67 -3.50 -1.77 -3.52
CA SER A 67 -3.06 -3.14 -3.84
C SER A 67 -3.26 -3.36 -5.34
N GLY A 68 -2.15 -3.63 -6.02
CA GLY A 68 -2.14 -3.98 -7.44
C GLY A 68 -2.28 -5.48 -7.70
N GLU A 69 -2.51 -6.28 -6.65
CA GLU A 69 -2.58 -7.73 -6.76
C GLU A 69 -3.71 -8.20 -7.68
N ASN A 70 -3.42 -9.23 -8.47
CA ASN A 70 -4.44 -9.90 -9.22
C ASN A 70 -5.33 -10.75 -8.29
N THR A 71 -6.56 -10.31 -8.09
CA THR A 71 -7.57 -11.04 -7.30
C THR A 71 -8.40 -12.03 -8.12
N ASP A 72 -8.24 -12.05 -9.45
CA ASP A 72 -8.95 -12.96 -10.35
C ASP A 72 -7.99 -14.03 -10.87
N SER A 73 -8.11 -15.25 -10.34
CA SER A 73 -7.25 -16.38 -10.71
C SER A 73 -7.39 -16.81 -12.18
N THR A 74 -8.44 -16.39 -12.88
CA THR A 74 -8.63 -16.67 -14.31
C THR A 74 -7.91 -15.66 -15.21
N ARG A 75 -7.50 -14.51 -14.64
CA ARG A 75 -6.76 -13.47 -15.35
C ARG A 75 -5.26 -13.76 -15.30
N THR A 76 -4.70 -14.19 -16.42
CA THR A 76 -3.31 -14.66 -16.48
C THR A 76 -2.40 -13.70 -17.25
N MET A 77 -1.14 -13.63 -16.85
CA MET A 77 -0.06 -12.93 -17.55
C MET A 77 0.91 -13.95 -18.15
N THR A 78 1.25 -13.81 -19.43
CA THR A 78 2.19 -14.70 -20.13
C THR A 78 3.30 -13.90 -20.79
N ILE A 79 4.55 -14.27 -20.51
CA ILE A 79 5.74 -13.71 -21.16
C ILE A 79 6.09 -14.60 -22.37
N SER A 80 6.25 -13.98 -23.53
CA SER A 80 6.63 -14.63 -24.78
C SER A 80 7.69 -13.82 -25.52
N THR A 81 8.39 -14.44 -26.46
CA THR A 81 9.45 -13.80 -27.25
C THR A 81 9.60 -14.49 -28.60
N ALA A 82 9.97 -13.72 -29.62
CA ALA A 82 10.44 -14.26 -30.90
C ALA A 82 11.97 -14.46 -30.94
N GLY A 83 12.70 -13.91 -29.95
CA GLY A 83 14.15 -13.93 -29.84
C GLY A 83 14.64 -14.68 -28.60
N GLY A 84 15.54 -14.05 -27.84
CA GLY A 84 16.10 -14.62 -26.62
C GLY A 84 15.23 -14.38 -25.38
N TRP A 85 15.66 -14.99 -24.27
CA TRP A 85 15.05 -14.87 -22.94
C TRP A 85 15.93 -14.05 -21.98
N THR A 86 16.77 -13.16 -22.53
CA THR A 86 17.72 -12.38 -21.74
C THR A 86 17.13 -11.02 -21.36
N TYR A 87 17.69 -10.36 -20.35
CA TYR A 87 17.28 -9.00 -19.96
C TYR A 87 17.51 -7.93 -21.03
N GLN A 88 18.27 -8.26 -22.08
CA GLN A 88 18.57 -7.35 -23.19
C GLN A 88 17.55 -7.47 -24.32
N ASP A 89 16.75 -8.54 -24.33
CA ASP A 89 15.74 -8.77 -25.35
C ASP A 89 14.45 -8.01 -25.02
N GLU A 90 13.82 -7.44 -26.05
CA GLU A 90 12.45 -6.96 -25.92
C GLU A 90 11.48 -8.16 -25.95
N LEU A 91 10.65 -8.26 -24.93
CA LEU A 91 9.72 -9.38 -24.75
C LEU A 91 8.28 -8.92 -24.96
N THR A 92 7.38 -9.86 -25.22
CA THR A 92 5.95 -9.61 -25.31
C THR A 92 5.24 -10.12 -24.06
N LEU A 93 4.54 -9.22 -23.36
CA LEU A 93 3.67 -9.55 -22.25
C LEU A 93 2.21 -9.57 -22.74
N THR A 94 1.54 -10.70 -22.54
CA THR A 94 0.12 -10.85 -22.88
C THR A 94 -0.70 -11.11 -21.61
N CYS A 95 -1.72 -10.29 -21.38
CA CYS A 95 -2.76 -10.54 -20.39
C CYS A 95 -3.97 -11.20 -21.06
N SER A 96 -4.59 -12.19 -20.39
CA SER A 96 -5.80 -12.84 -20.91
C SER A 96 -7.04 -11.94 -20.93
N THR A 97 -6.98 -10.79 -20.27
CA THR A 97 -8.07 -9.80 -20.16
C THR A 97 -7.53 -8.41 -20.45
N ALA A 98 -8.37 -7.51 -20.97
CA ALA A 98 -8.00 -6.12 -21.24
C ALA A 98 -7.62 -5.38 -19.94
N ILE A 99 -6.36 -4.99 -19.80
CA ILE A 99 -5.83 -4.23 -18.65
C ILE A 99 -4.88 -3.10 -19.04
N PHE A 100 -4.30 -3.15 -20.25
CA PHE A 100 -3.33 -2.17 -20.68
C PHE A 100 -4.00 -0.97 -21.34
N ASP A 101 -3.49 0.20 -21.03
CA ASP A 101 -3.88 1.49 -21.60
C ASP A 101 -2.65 2.40 -21.72
N SER A 102 -2.83 3.62 -22.23
CA SER A 102 -1.72 4.57 -22.40
C SER A 102 -1.01 4.95 -21.10
N SER A 103 -1.61 4.75 -19.92
CA SER A 103 -0.98 5.00 -18.62
C SER A 103 -0.09 3.84 -18.16
N SER A 104 -0.23 2.66 -18.77
CA SER A 104 0.46 1.44 -18.34
C SER A 104 1.98 1.51 -18.53
N THR A 105 2.49 2.34 -19.44
CA THR A 105 3.93 2.56 -19.63
C THR A 105 4.64 3.16 -18.41
N SER A 106 3.88 3.71 -17.45
CA SER A 106 4.42 4.17 -16.17
C SER A 106 4.49 3.08 -15.09
N GLN A 107 4.03 1.87 -15.40
CA GLN A 107 3.80 0.79 -14.44
C GLN A 107 4.79 -0.37 -14.65
N GLU A 108 4.94 -1.19 -13.62
CA GLU A 108 5.60 -2.48 -13.71
C GLU A 108 4.61 -3.60 -13.41
N ILE A 109 4.84 -4.77 -14.00
CA ILE A 109 4.18 -6.01 -13.59
C ILE A 109 5.18 -6.83 -12.79
N HIS A 110 4.80 -7.21 -11.58
CA HIS A 110 5.59 -8.06 -10.71
C HIS A 110 4.99 -9.46 -10.71
N ILE A 111 5.80 -10.46 -11.07
CA ILE A 111 5.39 -11.87 -11.08
C ILE A 111 6.24 -12.64 -10.07
N PRO A 112 5.67 -13.11 -8.95
CA PRO A 112 6.41 -13.96 -8.02
C PRO A 112 6.71 -15.32 -8.67
N TYR A 113 7.89 -15.86 -8.39
CA TYR A 113 8.29 -17.21 -8.79
C TYR A 113 9.26 -17.80 -7.78
N THR A 114 9.44 -19.11 -7.82
CA THR A 114 10.43 -19.82 -7.01
C THR A 114 11.53 -20.35 -7.90
N GLU A 115 12.78 -20.12 -7.50
CA GLU A 115 13.96 -20.68 -8.15
C GLU A 115 14.91 -21.17 -7.07
N ASP A 116 15.33 -22.43 -7.17
CA ASP A 116 16.18 -23.10 -6.18
C ASP A 116 15.63 -23.05 -4.74
N GLY A 117 14.30 -23.10 -4.59
CA GLY A 117 13.62 -23.04 -3.29
C GLY A 117 13.55 -21.64 -2.69
N ILE A 118 13.98 -20.61 -3.40
CA ILE A 118 13.94 -19.22 -2.96
C ILE A 118 12.83 -18.48 -3.69
N SER A 119 11.94 -17.84 -2.94
CA SER A 119 10.93 -16.92 -3.47
C SER A 119 11.61 -15.67 -4.03
N LYS A 120 11.31 -15.36 -5.29
CA LYS A 120 11.82 -14.22 -6.04
C LYS A 120 10.65 -13.52 -6.75
N SER A 121 10.89 -12.30 -7.21
CA SER A 121 9.94 -11.55 -8.04
C SER A 121 10.62 -11.14 -9.35
N MET A 122 9.94 -11.38 -10.46
CA MET A 122 10.31 -10.87 -11.77
C MET A 122 9.66 -9.50 -11.94
N ARG A 123 10.47 -8.47 -12.20
CA ARG A 123 9.97 -7.10 -12.45
C ARG A 123 10.00 -6.82 -13.94
N ILE A 124 8.84 -6.45 -14.47
CA ILE A 124 8.60 -6.30 -15.90
C ILE A 124 8.15 -4.87 -16.15
N SER A 125 9.00 -4.06 -16.75
CA SER A 125 8.69 -2.68 -17.11
C SER A 125 7.98 -2.64 -18.47
N ILE A 126 6.87 -1.93 -18.55
CA ILE A 126 6.08 -1.81 -19.78
C ILE A 126 6.72 -0.77 -20.71
N ALA A 127 7.26 -1.21 -21.85
CA ALA A 127 7.93 -0.34 -22.81
C ALA A 127 6.91 0.34 -23.75
N GLU A 128 6.04 -0.46 -24.37
CA GLU A 128 4.98 0.02 -25.26
C GLU A 128 3.70 -0.82 -25.09
N VAL A 129 2.53 -0.17 -25.18
CA VAL A 129 1.24 -0.86 -25.21
C VAL A 129 0.83 -1.08 -26.66
N VAL A 130 0.83 -2.34 -27.09
CA VAL A 130 0.45 -2.74 -28.45
C VAL A 130 -1.08 -2.83 -28.60
N SER A 131 -1.75 -3.32 -27.54
CA SER A 131 -3.21 -3.37 -27.45
C SER A 131 -3.63 -3.45 -25.98
N SER A 132 -4.94 -3.47 -25.70
CA SER A 132 -5.43 -3.58 -24.33
C SER A 132 -5.03 -4.87 -23.61
N THR A 133 -4.56 -5.89 -24.33
CA THR A 133 -4.12 -7.18 -23.78
C THR A 133 -2.65 -7.50 -24.04
N VAL A 134 -1.94 -6.68 -24.83
CA VAL A 134 -0.56 -6.98 -25.26
C VAL A 134 0.32 -5.74 -25.11
N ALA A 135 1.50 -5.92 -24.51
CA ALA A 135 2.53 -4.90 -24.39
C ALA A 135 3.91 -5.46 -24.74
N THR A 136 4.79 -4.61 -25.27
CA THR A 136 6.23 -4.90 -25.29
C THR A 136 6.84 -4.48 -23.95
N VAL A 137 7.79 -5.27 -23.46
CA VAL A 137 8.31 -5.13 -22.10
C VAL A 137 9.82 -5.37 -22.04
N LEU A 138 10.42 -4.77 -21.02
CA LEU A 138 11.78 -5.05 -20.57
C LEU A 138 11.73 -5.71 -19.19
N VAL A 139 12.67 -6.61 -18.94
CA VAL A 139 12.73 -7.38 -17.68
C VAL A 139 14.01 -7.06 -16.92
N ASN A 140 13.93 -7.08 -15.59
CA ASN A 140 15.08 -6.76 -14.74
C ASN A 140 16.18 -7.83 -14.75
N ARG A 141 15.91 -9.02 -15.30
CA ARG A 141 16.82 -10.16 -15.40
C ARG A 141 16.36 -11.15 -16.46
N ASP A 142 17.24 -12.08 -16.84
CA ASP A 142 16.90 -13.19 -17.73
C ASP A 142 15.68 -13.96 -17.23
N VAL A 143 14.77 -14.30 -18.14
CA VAL A 143 13.51 -14.97 -17.81
C VAL A 143 13.79 -16.42 -17.41
N PRO A 144 13.50 -16.83 -16.16
CA PRO A 144 13.66 -18.20 -15.69
C PRO A 144 12.77 -19.15 -16.48
N ALA A 145 13.20 -20.40 -16.61
CA ALA A 145 12.46 -21.42 -17.38
C ALA A 145 10.99 -21.58 -16.92
N ALA A 146 10.72 -21.42 -15.62
CA ALA A 146 9.38 -21.52 -15.05
C ALA A 146 8.37 -20.48 -15.59
N LEU A 147 8.84 -19.33 -16.07
CA LEU A 147 8.01 -18.22 -16.54
C LEU A 147 7.89 -18.15 -18.08
N ARG A 148 8.68 -18.94 -18.81
CA ARG A 148 8.75 -18.87 -20.28
C ARG A 148 7.49 -19.48 -20.90
N ASN A 149 6.71 -18.67 -21.62
CA ASN A 149 5.45 -19.08 -22.26
C ASN A 149 4.45 -19.76 -21.31
N SER A 150 4.55 -19.47 -20.02
CA SER A 150 3.74 -20.08 -18.97
C SER A 150 2.77 -19.05 -18.41
N ALA A 151 1.48 -19.37 -18.41
CA ALA A 151 0.44 -18.47 -17.93
C ALA A 151 0.49 -18.37 -16.40
N GLN A 152 0.73 -17.17 -15.88
CA GLN A 152 0.82 -16.88 -14.45
C GLN A 152 -0.47 -16.23 -13.97
N SER A 153 -1.15 -16.84 -13.00
CA SER A 153 -2.33 -16.25 -12.35
C SER A 153 -1.97 -15.33 -11.19
N THR A 154 -0.78 -15.50 -10.61
CA THR A 154 -0.30 -14.66 -9.50
C THR A 154 0.64 -13.61 -10.05
N TRP A 155 0.23 -12.35 -9.98
CA TRP A 155 0.98 -11.18 -10.41
C TRP A 155 0.37 -9.91 -9.81
N SER A 156 1.11 -8.81 -9.83
CA SER A 156 0.62 -7.51 -9.35
C SER A 156 1.07 -6.36 -10.25
N ILE A 157 0.26 -5.31 -10.28
CA ILE A 157 0.61 -4.03 -10.93
C ILE A 157 1.32 -3.17 -9.89
N ALA A 158 2.59 -2.88 -10.12
CA ALA A 158 3.37 -1.98 -9.31
C ALA A 158 3.36 -0.57 -9.93
N ARG A 159 3.14 0.45 -9.09
CA ARG A 159 3.08 1.86 -9.48
C ARG A 159 4.06 2.68 -8.68
N ARG A 160 4.42 3.85 -9.20
CA ARG A 160 5.20 4.86 -8.47
C ARG A 160 4.36 6.03 -7.98
N THR A 161 3.24 6.26 -8.64
CA THR A 161 2.42 7.44 -8.43
C THR A 161 1.07 7.03 -7.86
N PHE A 162 0.72 7.65 -6.74
CA PHE A 162 -0.49 7.33 -5.98
C PHE A 162 -1.33 8.58 -5.77
N ALA A 163 -2.40 8.68 -6.56
CA ALA A 163 -3.39 9.75 -6.48
C ALA A 163 -4.57 9.37 -5.57
N GLY A 164 -5.49 10.31 -5.34
CA GLY A 164 -6.68 10.11 -4.51
C GLY A 164 -6.49 10.54 -3.05
N LEU A 165 -5.35 11.14 -2.71
CA LEU A 165 -4.99 11.61 -1.38
C LEU A 165 -5.48 13.04 -1.10
N SER A 166 -6.50 13.50 -1.81
CA SER A 166 -7.02 14.87 -1.70
C SER A 166 -7.46 15.25 -0.28
N HIS A 167 -7.83 14.27 0.56
CA HIS A 167 -8.19 14.48 1.97
C HIS A 167 -6.99 14.84 2.86
N LEU A 168 -5.77 14.65 2.36
CA LEU A 168 -4.50 14.93 3.03
C LEU A 168 -3.71 16.04 2.34
N GLU A 169 -4.33 16.83 1.46
CA GLU A 169 -3.65 17.90 0.72
C GLU A 169 -2.85 18.84 1.64
N GLY A 170 -1.57 19.06 1.30
CA GLY A 170 -0.65 19.89 2.07
C GLY A 170 -0.15 19.27 3.38
N GLN A 171 -0.54 18.03 3.70
CA GLN A 171 -0.03 17.31 4.88
C GLN A 171 1.19 16.48 4.52
N THR A 172 2.11 16.33 5.48
CA THR A 172 3.20 15.36 5.40
C THR A 172 2.68 13.97 5.75
N VAL A 173 2.93 12.99 4.89
CA VAL A 173 2.48 11.60 5.03
C VAL A 173 3.65 10.64 5.25
N SER A 174 3.40 9.60 6.04
CA SER A 174 4.21 8.39 6.09
C SER A 174 3.75 7.42 5.01
N ILE A 175 4.71 6.72 4.41
CA ILE A 175 4.49 5.82 3.28
C ILE A 175 5.17 4.48 3.59
N LEU A 176 4.40 3.39 3.54
CA LEU A 176 4.90 2.02 3.54
C LEU A 176 4.68 1.43 2.15
N ALA A 177 5.71 0.91 1.50
CA ALA A 177 5.67 0.37 0.14
C ALA A 177 6.33 -1.01 0.08
N ASP A 178 5.56 -2.05 -0.23
CA ASP A 178 5.95 -3.47 -0.21
C ASP A 178 6.73 -3.86 1.07
N GLY A 179 6.29 -3.38 2.23
CA GLY A 179 6.91 -3.63 3.53
C GLY A 179 8.13 -2.77 3.86
N ASN A 180 8.59 -1.91 2.94
CA ASN A 180 9.67 -0.96 3.16
C ASN A 180 9.14 0.43 3.51
N VAL A 181 9.84 1.13 4.40
CA VAL A 181 9.50 2.51 4.75
C VAL A 181 10.11 3.45 3.71
N GLU A 182 9.26 4.24 3.07
CA GLU A 182 9.67 5.28 2.13
C GLU A 182 9.87 6.63 2.85
N PRO A 183 10.68 7.55 2.30
CA PRO A 183 10.80 8.90 2.82
C PRO A 183 9.43 9.59 2.90
N GLN A 184 9.19 10.34 3.97
CA GLN A 184 7.96 11.13 4.11
C GLN A 184 7.87 12.19 3.01
N GLN A 185 6.66 12.40 2.49
CA GLN A 185 6.39 13.37 1.43
C GLN A 185 5.22 14.27 1.81
N VAL A 186 5.13 15.46 1.21
CA VAL A 186 3.96 16.34 1.31
C VAL A 186 3.03 16.02 0.16
N VAL A 187 1.75 15.79 0.46
CA VAL A 187 0.72 15.59 -0.57
C VAL A 187 0.50 16.89 -1.33
N SER A 188 0.63 16.83 -2.65
CA SER A 188 0.46 17.96 -3.55
C SER A 188 -0.38 17.52 -4.75
N GLY A 189 -1.48 18.22 -5.03
CA GLY A 189 -2.41 17.84 -6.10
C GLY A 189 -3.15 16.53 -5.82
N GLY A 190 -3.28 16.13 -4.55
CA GLY A 190 -3.90 14.89 -4.12
C GLY A 190 -3.08 13.63 -4.44
N GLU A 191 -1.76 13.78 -4.62
CA GLU A 191 -0.87 12.73 -5.08
C GLU A 191 0.47 12.73 -4.33
N VAL A 192 1.11 11.56 -4.27
CA VAL A 192 2.54 11.40 -3.98
C VAL A 192 3.19 10.47 -5.01
N THR A 193 4.50 10.65 -5.23
CA THR A 193 5.29 9.80 -6.14
C THR A 193 6.52 9.26 -5.42
N ILE A 194 6.67 7.94 -5.38
CA ILE A 194 7.80 7.25 -4.75
C ILE A 194 8.90 6.91 -5.77
N GLU A 195 10.08 6.56 -5.25
CA GLU A 195 11.27 6.30 -6.07
C GLU A 195 11.13 5.00 -6.86
N ASN A 196 10.66 3.93 -6.21
CA ASN A 196 10.56 2.59 -6.79
C ASN A 196 9.10 2.18 -7.05
N HIS A 197 8.87 1.34 -8.05
CA HIS A 197 7.55 0.77 -8.28
C HIS A 197 7.18 -0.22 -7.17
N SER A 198 6.01 0.00 -6.57
CA SER A 198 5.48 -0.87 -5.52
C SER A 198 4.06 -1.34 -5.76
N SER A 199 3.79 -2.57 -5.32
CA SER A 199 2.55 -3.30 -5.57
C SER A 199 1.53 -3.16 -4.45
N VAL A 200 1.99 -3.05 -3.21
CA VAL A 200 1.17 -2.78 -2.02
C VAL A 200 1.72 -1.54 -1.34
N VAL A 201 0.89 -0.51 -1.19
CA VAL A 201 1.32 0.77 -0.60
C VAL A 201 0.26 1.29 0.37
N HIS A 202 0.71 1.70 1.56
CA HIS A 202 -0.11 2.38 2.56
C HIS A 202 0.40 3.79 2.78
N ILE A 203 -0.48 4.79 2.65
CA ILE A 203 -0.11 6.20 2.72
C ILE A 203 -1.08 6.89 3.66
N GLY A 204 -0.57 7.57 4.68
CA GLY A 204 -1.41 8.36 5.58
C GLY A 204 -0.60 9.23 6.54
N LEU A 205 -1.29 9.92 7.44
CA LEU A 205 -0.67 10.78 8.43
C LEU A 205 0.19 9.95 9.39
N PRO A 206 1.38 10.44 9.79
CA PRO A 206 2.22 9.74 10.74
C PRO A 206 1.52 9.57 12.10
N VAL A 207 1.58 8.37 12.66
CA VAL A 207 1.08 8.10 14.02
C VAL A 207 2.15 8.49 15.04
N ALA A 208 1.81 9.41 15.94
CA ALA A 208 2.65 9.76 17.08
C ALA A 208 2.23 8.93 18.31
N ALA A 209 2.94 7.83 18.57
CA ALA A 209 2.72 7.01 19.76
C ALA A 209 3.39 7.65 20.99
N VAL A 210 2.62 7.92 22.03
CA VAL A 210 3.12 8.38 23.34
C VAL A 210 2.84 7.29 24.36
N ILE A 211 3.88 6.91 25.11
CA ILE A 211 3.77 5.96 26.23
C ILE A 211 4.24 6.64 27.50
N GLU A 212 3.45 6.55 28.56
CA GLU A 212 3.86 6.90 29.92
C GLU A 212 3.80 5.61 30.75
N THR A 213 4.90 5.25 31.39
CA THR A 213 4.91 4.11 32.29
C THR A 213 4.33 4.51 33.64
N LEU A 214 3.69 3.56 34.33
CA LEU A 214 3.25 3.79 35.70
C LEU A 214 4.42 4.16 36.61
N ASP A 215 4.27 5.22 37.38
CA ASP A 215 5.20 5.58 38.45
C ASP A 215 5.18 4.52 39.56
N ARG A 216 6.35 3.92 39.83
CA ARG A 216 6.51 2.87 40.83
C ARG A 216 6.23 3.36 42.27
N GLU A 217 6.32 4.65 42.57
CA GLU A 217 6.16 5.16 43.94
C GLU A 217 4.71 5.46 44.34
N ARG A 218 3.77 5.54 43.38
CA ARG A 218 2.34 5.80 43.67
C ARG A 218 1.53 4.58 44.08
N CYS A 219 2.12 3.39 44.09
CA CYS A 219 1.46 2.15 44.52
C CYS A 219 1.60 1.85 46.03
N ARG A 220 2.06 2.82 46.83
CA ARG A 220 2.03 2.70 48.30
C ARG A 220 0.71 3.29 48.81
N ALA A 221 -0.30 2.43 48.89
CA ALA A 221 -1.56 2.77 49.55
C ALA A 221 -1.28 3.32 50.96
N VAL A 222 -1.92 4.45 51.25
CA VAL A 222 -2.08 5.00 52.60
C VAL A 222 -2.79 3.94 53.44
N TYR A 223 -2.02 3.15 54.20
CA TYR A 223 -2.54 2.53 55.41
C TYR A 223 -2.25 3.50 56.56
N ALA A 224 -3.31 4.19 57.01
CA ALA A 224 -3.32 4.82 58.31
C ALA A 224 -3.65 3.75 59.37
N ALA A 225 -2.76 3.59 60.34
CA ALA A 225 -3.00 3.13 61.70
C ALA A 225 -1.84 3.74 62.50
N GLY A 226 -2.06 4.64 63.45
CA GLY A 226 -2.86 4.45 64.66
C GLY A 226 -1.85 4.53 65.80
#